data_AF-A0A336N523-F1
#
_entry.id   AF-A0A336N523-F1
#
_cell.length_a   1.000
_cell.length_b   1.000
_cell.length_c   1.000
_cell.angle_alpha   90.00
_cell.angle_beta   90.00
_cell.angle_gamma   90.00
#
_symmetry.space_group_name_H-M   'P 1'
#
loop_
_entity.id
_entity.type
_entity.pdbx_description
1 polymer ?
#
loop_
_entity_poly.entity_id
_entity_poly.type
_entity_poly.pdbx_seq_one_letter_code
_entity_poly.pdbx_strand_id
1 'polypeptide(L)' 'MLDKDLLNLTHEQQQRAVEKIQELMAQGIGSGEAIALVAKQLREQNKIRKIINNQLKNRKS' A
#
# COMPACT_ATOMS: atom_id res chain seq x y z
N MET A 1 6.07 9.47 14.28
CA MET A 1 6.78 9.18 13.02
C MET A 1 5.74 8.81 11.98
N LEU A 2 5.33 9.75 11.12
CA LEU A 2 4.48 9.45 9.97
C LEU A 2 5.29 8.61 8.98
N ASP A 3 4.70 7.51 8.55
CA ASP A 3 5.36 6.36 7.96
C ASP A 3 6.26 6.69 6.76
N LYS A 4 7.58 6.56 6.95
CA LYS A 4 8.57 6.54 5.88
C LYS A 4 8.31 5.41 4.85
N ASP A 5 7.50 4.42 5.22
CA ASP A 5 7.03 3.36 4.34
C ASP A 5 5.97 3.83 3.32
N LEU A 6 5.25 4.94 3.57
CA LEU A 6 4.35 5.55 2.58
C LEU A 6 5.12 6.34 1.51
N LEU A 7 6.28 6.92 1.86
CA LEU A 7 7.16 7.65 0.94
C LEU A 7 7.92 6.75 -0.05
N ASN A 8 7.95 5.44 0.18
CA ASN A 8 8.65 4.48 -0.69
C ASN A 8 7.75 3.86 -1.77
N LEU A 9 6.54 4.41 -1.97
CA LEU A 9 5.63 3.99 -3.03
C LEU A 9 6.11 4.54 -4.37
N THR A 10 6.11 3.69 -5.39
CA THR A 10 6.31 4.14 -6.77
C THR A 10 5.19 5.10 -7.18
N HIS A 11 5.45 5.99 -8.15
CA HIS A 11 4.42 6.90 -8.68
C HIS A 11 3.15 6.14 -9.12
N GLU A 12 3.31 4.96 -9.70
CA GLU A 12 2.20 4.11 -10.10
C GLU A 12 1.38 3.59 -8.91
N GLN A 13 2.03 3.20 -7.81
CA GLN A 13 1.32 2.78 -6.61
C GLN A 13 0.60 3.93 -5.91
N GLN A 14 1.18 5.14 -5.95
CA GLN A 14 0.52 6.34 -5.45
C GLN A 14 -0.73 6.64 -6.27
N GLN A 15 -0.63 6.56 -7.60
CA GLN A 15 -1.77 6.77 -8.50
C GLN A 15 -2.89 5.75 -8.27
N ARG A 16 -2.56 4.46 -8.17
CA ARG A 16 -3.54 3.41 -7.84
C ARG A 16 -4.18 3.61 -6.46
N ALA A 17 -3.42 4.10 -5.48
CA ALA A 17 -3.95 4.41 -4.16
C ALA A 17 -5.00 5.55 -4.23
N VAL A 18 -4.72 6.60 -5.02
CA VAL A 18 -5.67 7.71 -5.24
C VAL A 18 -6.92 7.22 -5.95
N GLU A 19 -6.79 6.44 -7.02
CA GLU A 19 -7.92 5.85 -7.74
C GLU A 19 -8.77 4.97 -6.83
N LYS A 20 -8.15 4.16 -5.97
CA LYS A 20 -8.87 3.32 -5.03
C LYS A 20 -9.63 4.13 -3.99
N ILE A 21 -9.05 5.21 -3.46
CA ILE A 21 -9.74 6.11 -2.54
C ILE A 21 -10.96 6.75 -3.24
N GLN A 22 -10.79 7.23 -4.47
CA GLN A 22 -11.88 7.82 -5.25
C GLN A 22 -13.00 6.81 -5.54
N GLU A 23 -12.67 5.57 -5.89
CA GLU A 23 -13.63 4.48 -6.09
C GLU A 23 -14.43 4.18 -4.82
N LEU A 24 -13.75 4.09 -3.67
CA LEU A 24 -14.39 3.86 -2.37
C LEU A 24 -15.31 5.02 -2.00
N MET A 25 -14.89 6.27 -2.23
CA MET A 25 -15.74 7.44 -2.02
C MET A 25 -16.96 7.45 -2.95
N ALA A 26 -16.81 7.02 -4.22
CA ALA A 26 -17.92 6.90 -5.15
C ALA A 26 -18.94 5.83 -4.72
N GLN A 27 -18.50 4.81 -3.97
CA GLN A 27 -19.37 3.82 -3.33
C GLN A 27 -20.07 4.33 -2.05
N GLY A 28 -19.80 5.57 -1.65
CA GLY A 28 -20.36 6.18 -0.45
C GLY A 28 -19.54 5.95 0.83
N ILE A 29 -18.31 5.41 0.72
CA ILE A 29 -17.42 5.25 1.87
C ILE A 29 -16.83 6.61 2.24
N GLY A 30 -16.84 6.93 3.53
CA GLY A 30 -16.26 8.16 4.04
C GLY A 30 -14.76 8.27 3.69
N SER A 31 -14.30 9.46 3.34
CA SER A 31 -12.90 9.70 2.93
C SER A 31 -11.87 9.18 3.94
N GLY A 32 -12.12 9.33 5.25
CA GLY A 32 -11.25 8.82 6.30
C GLY A 32 -11.16 7.28 6.34
N GLU A 33 -12.29 6.60 6.12
CA GLU A 33 -12.35 5.14 6.07
C GLU A 33 -11.69 4.60 4.78
N ALA A 34 -11.94 5.26 3.65
CA ALA A 34 -11.31 4.94 2.38
C ALA A 34 -9.78 5.03 2.46
N ILE A 35 -9.26 6.11 3.06
CA ILE A 35 -7.82 6.29 3.29
C ILE A 35 -7.28 5.19 4.20
N ALA A 36 -7.98 4.86 5.29
CA ALA A 36 -7.55 3.82 6.22
C ALA A 36 -7.46 2.44 5.56
N LEU A 37 -8.43 2.09 4.72
CA LEU A 37 -8.45 0.85 3.95
C LEU A 37 -7.27 0.76 2.99
N VAL A 38 -7.03 1.82 2.21
CA VAL A 38 -5.93 1.87 1.24
C VAL A 38 -4.58 1.85 1.96
N ALA A 39 -4.42 2.59 3.05
CA ALA A 39 -3.21 2.57 3.87
C ALA A 39 -2.94 1.18 4.46
N LYS A 40 -3.96 0.46 4.91
CA LYS A 40 -3.84 -0.93 5.37
C LYS A 40 -3.34 -1.85 4.26
N GLN A 41 -3.93 -1.74 3.07
CA GLN A 41 -3.58 -2.55 1.92
C GLN A 41 -2.14 -2.32 1.46
N LEU A 42 -1.69 -1.06 1.45
CA LEU A 42 -0.30 -0.69 1.13
C LEU A 42 0.71 -1.25 2.14
N ARG A 43 0.38 -1.23 3.44
CA ARG A 43 1.22 -1.86 4.48
C ARG A 43 1.35 -3.36 4.30
N GLU A 44 0.26 -4.06 4.00
CA GLU A 44 0.27 -5.51 3.74
C GLU A 44 1.11 -5.86 2.50
N GLN A 45 0.95 -5.13 1.40
CA GLN A 45 1.77 -5.31 0.20
C GLN A 45 3.26 -5.11 0.48
N ASN A 46 3.62 -4.07 1.24
CA ASN A 46 5.00 -3.82 1.64
C ASN A 46 5.58 -4.95 2.51
N LYS A 47 4.78 -5.50 3.44
CA LYS A 47 5.18 -6.64 4.27
C LYS A 47 5.44 -7.89 3.41
N ILE A 48 4.52 -8.20 2.49
CA ILE A 48 4.66 -9.34 1.57
C ILE A 48 5.91 -9.17 0.70
N ARG A 49 6.12 -7.98 0.12
CA ARG A 49 7.32 -7.68 -0.68
C ARG A 49 8.60 -7.88 0.11
N LYS A 50 8.65 -7.44 1.38
CA LYS A 50 9.81 -7.67 2.27
C LYS A 50 10.04 -9.18 2.51
N ILE A 51 8.98 -9.95 2.76
CA ILE A 51 9.06 -11.40 2.97
C ILE A 51 9.58 -12.12 1.71
N ILE A 52 8.98 -11.84 0.54
CA ILE A 52 9.39 -12.44 -0.74
C ILE A 52 10.86 -12.12 -1.03
N ASN A 53 11.27 -10.85 -0.88
CA ASN A 53 12.67 -10.47 -1.08
C ASN A 53 13.62 -11.21 -0.15
N ASN A 54 13.22 -11.45 1.10
CA ASN A 54 14.03 -12.23 2.05
C ASN A 54 14.11 -13.72 1.67
N GLN A 55 13.00 -14.31 1.23
CA GLN A 55 12.97 -15.70 0.76
C GLN A 55 13.79 -15.90 -0.52
N LEU A 56 13.73 -14.95 -1.47
CA LEU A 56 14.51 -14.99 -2.70
C LEU A 56 16.02 -14.87 -2.44
N LYS A 57 16.41 -14.07 -1.44
CA LYS A 57 17.82 -13.97 -1.01
C LYS A 57 18.31 -15.28 -0.41
N ASN A 58 17.52 -15.94 0.44
CA ASN A 58 17.89 -17.21 1.08
C ASN A 58 17.93 -18.41 0.11
N ARG A 59 17.27 -18.34 -1.05
CA ARG A 59 17.33 -19.40 -2.07
C ARG A 59 18.52 -19.29 -3.03
N LYS A 60 19.21 -18.15 -3.05
CA LYS A 60 20.37 -17.89 -3.91
C LYS A 60 21.72 -17.98 -3.17
N SER A 61 21.69 -18.27 -1.87
CA SER A 61 22.87 -18.59 -1.04
C SER A 61 22.89 -20.07 -0.74
#